data_AF-A0A959FK20-F1
#
_entry.id   AF-A0A959FK20-F1
#
_cell.length_a   1.000
_cell.length_b   1.000
_cell.length_c   1.000
_cell.angle_alpha   90.00
_cell.angle_beta   90.00
_cell.angle_gamma   90.00
#
_symmetry.space_group_name_H-M   'P 1'
#
loop_
_entity.id
_entity.type
_entity.pdbx_description
1 polymer ?
#
loop_
_entity_poly.entity_id
_entity_poly.type
_entity_poly.pdbx_seq_one_letter_code
_entity_poly.pdbx_strand_id
1 'polypeptide(L)'
;KVTERNSALRARALARKEGLLLGYSSGSAMEAVFKIRHQLTPDSVVVVLFPDHGSRYLGKIYNDEWMKQQGFLSPHGEAPNPYSYHHLKRVYRVYRRKYGRYLRKTLLID
;
A
#
# COMPACT_ATOMS: atom_id res chain seq x y z
N LYS A 1 -11.08 2.54 15.37
CA LYS A 1 -9.77 1.83 15.30
C LYS A 1 -9.66 1.03 14.00
N VAL A 2 -8.47 0.99 13.39
CA VAL A 2 -8.15 0.18 12.20
C VAL A 2 -7.31 -1.02 12.62
N THR A 3 -7.59 -2.19 12.05
CA THR A 3 -6.86 -3.44 12.32
C THR A 3 -5.72 -3.62 11.34
N GLU A 4 -4.70 -4.39 11.73
CA GLU A 4 -3.55 -4.66 10.86
C GLU A 4 -3.94 -5.32 9.54
N ARG A 5 -4.89 -6.26 9.59
CA ARG A 5 -5.47 -6.89 8.39
C ARG A 5 -6.05 -5.86 7.44
N ASN A 6 -6.89 -4.95 7.94
CA ASN A 6 -7.54 -3.96 7.08
C ASN A 6 -6.52 -2.96 6.52
N SER A 7 -5.51 -2.57 7.29
CA SER A 7 -4.42 -1.72 6.80
C SER A 7 -3.67 -2.36 5.64
N ALA A 8 -3.30 -3.64 5.77
CA ALA A 8 -2.62 -4.37 4.69
C ALA A 8 -3.48 -4.50 3.44
N LEU A 9 -4.76 -4.87 3.60
CA LEU A 9 -5.70 -4.99 2.48
C LEU A 9 -5.95 -3.65 1.79
N ARG A 10 -6.09 -2.57 2.56
CA ARG A 10 -6.27 -1.21 2.02
C ARG A 10 -5.04 -0.74 1.24
N ALA A 11 -3.83 -0.96 1.76
CA ALA A 11 -2.59 -0.63 1.07
C ALA A 11 -2.42 -1.43 -0.24
N ARG A 12 -2.81 -2.72 -0.26
CA ARG A 12 -2.86 -3.53 -1.49
C ARG A 12 -3.89 -3.01 -2.48
N ALA A 13 -5.08 -2.64 -2.01
CA ALA A 13 -6.14 -2.09 -2.85
C ALA A 13 -5.74 -0.77 -3.49
N LEU A 14 -5.08 0.13 -2.75
CA LEU A 14 -4.54 1.39 -3.28
C LEU A 14 -3.48 1.14 -4.37
N ALA A 15 -2.59 0.17 -4.18
CA ALA A 15 -1.61 -0.19 -5.21
C ALA A 15 -2.28 -0.74 -6.47
N ARG A 16 -3.34 -1.55 -6.32
CA ARG A 16 -4.03 -2.21 -7.44
C ARG A 16 -4.97 -1.28 -8.21
N LYS A 17 -5.72 -0.43 -7.50
CA LYS A 17 -6.78 0.41 -8.09
C LYS A 17 -6.29 1.80 -8.46
N GLU A 18 -5.39 2.37 -7.65
CA GLU A 18 -4.94 3.76 -7.78
C GLU A 18 -3.46 3.87 -8.22
N GLY A 19 -2.74 2.74 -8.34
CA GLY A 19 -1.31 2.74 -8.66
C GLY A 19 -0.40 3.27 -7.54
N LEU A 20 -0.95 3.43 -6.33
CA LEU A 20 -0.23 3.97 -5.17
C LEU A 20 0.41 2.83 -4.36
N LEU A 21 1.70 2.57 -4.61
CA LEU A 21 2.48 1.57 -3.87
C LEU A 21 2.97 2.16 -2.53
N LEU A 22 2.25 1.89 -1.44
CA LEU A 22 2.40 2.56 -0.14
C LEU A 22 2.66 1.62 1.03
N GLY A 23 3.09 2.18 2.16
CA GLY A 23 3.31 1.41 3.39
C GLY A 23 2.04 1.04 4.17
N TYR A 24 2.28 0.33 5.26
CA TYR A 24 1.24 -0.19 6.17
C TYR A 24 0.40 0.94 6.80
N SER A 25 1.07 2.01 7.25
CA SER A 25 0.46 3.18 7.89
C SER A 25 -0.44 3.95 6.94
N SER A 26 -0.05 4.08 5.67
CA SER A 26 -0.86 4.69 4.61
C SER A 26 -2.16 3.90 4.37
N GLY A 27 -2.08 2.57 4.39
CA GLY A 27 -3.26 1.71 4.38
C GLY A 27 -4.18 1.96 5.57
N SER A 28 -3.61 2.10 6.78
CA SER A 28 -4.38 2.46 7.98
C SER A 28 -5.09 3.80 7.85
N ALA A 29 -4.38 4.83 7.39
CA ALA A 29 -4.90 6.18 7.26
C ALA A 29 -6.08 6.23 6.28
N MET A 30 -5.94 5.59 5.11
CA MET A 30 -7.03 5.54 4.13
C MET A 30 -8.21 4.68 4.61
N GLU A 31 -7.96 3.59 5.32
CA GLU A 31 -9.03 2.77 5.89
C GLU A 31 -9.82 3.52 6.96
N ALA A 32 -9.17 4.39 7.73
CA ALA A 32 -9.86 5.27 8.68
C ALA A 32 -10.84 6.21 7.96
N VAL A 33 -10.43 6.81 6.83
CA VAL A 33 -11.30 7.62 5.98
C VAL A 33 -12.51 6.80 5.51
N PHE A 34 -12.29 5.58 5.02
CA PHE A 34 -13.39 4.70 4.60
C PHE A 34 -14.36 4.39 5.76
N LYS A 35 -13.88 4.24 6.99
CA LYS A 35 -14.75 4.00 8.16
C LYS A 35 -15.60 5.21 8.52
N ILE A 36 -15.06 6.43 8.38
CA ILE A 36 -15.78 7.67 8.70
C ILE A 36 -16.52 8.28 7.49
N ARG A 37 -16.50 7.63 6.32
CA ARG A 37 -17.08 8.16 5.08
C ARG A 37 -18.55 8.60 5.18
N HIS A 38 -19.31 8.01 6.11
CA HIS A 38 -20.70 8.35 6.38
C HIS A 38 -20.88 9.72 7.07
N GLN A 39 -19.79 10.30 7.59
CA GLN A 39 -19.73 11.62 8.21
C GLN A 39 -19.27 12.71 7.22
N LEU A 40 -18.87 12.31 6.01
CA LEU A 40 -18.38 13.22 4.97
C LEU A 40 -19.52 13.59 4.02
N THR A 41 -19.49 14.84 3.58
CA THR A 41 -20.40 15.38 2.56
C THR A 41 -19.69 15.50 1.22
N PRO A 42 -20.42 15.70 0.10
CA PRO A 42 -19.81 15.98 -1.19
C PRO A 42 -18.87 17.20 -1.20
N ASP A 43 -19.10 18.18 -0.32
CA ASP A 43 -18.28 19.40 -0.21
C ASP A 43 -17.06 19.22 0.70
N SER A 44 -16.90 18.06 1.34
CA SER A 44 -15.79 17.80 2.26
C SER A 44 -14.47 17.62 1.52
N VAL A 45 -13.44 18.36 1.93
CA VAL A 45 -12.06 18.14 1.45
C VAL A 45 -11.30 17.30 2.47
N VAL A 46 -10.86 16.11 2.05
CA VAL A 46 -10.09 15.18 2.90
C VAL A 46 -8.63 15.14 2.46
N VAL A 47 -7.72 15.45 3.38
CA VAL A 47 -6.28 15.33 3.17
C VAL A 47 -5.77 14.12 3.95
N VAL A 48 -5.02 13.24 3.27
CA VAL A 48 -4.42 12.03 3.87
C VAL A 48 -2.93 12.03 3.63
N LEU A 49 -2.15 11.87 4.69
CA LEU A 49 -0.70 11.77 4.61
C LEU A 49 -0.26 10.31 4.43
N PHE A 50 0.59 10.07 3.44
CA PHE A 50 1.22 8.79 3.19
C PHE A 50 2.71 8.87 3.56
N PRO A 51 3.11 8.35 4.73
CA PRO A 51 4.44 8.60 5.28
C PRO A 51 5.57 7.97 4.48
N ASP A 52 5.29 6.85 3.81
CA ASP A 52 6.29 6.13 3.05
C ASP A 52 5.70 5.30 1.90
N HIS A 53 6.63 4.83 1.06
CA HIS A 53 6.35 4.05 -0.13
C HIS A 53 6.46 2.55 0.17
N GLY A 54 5.67 1.74 -0.55
CA GLY A 54 5.44 0.32 -0.28
C GLY A 54 6.62 -0.63 -0.55
N SER A 55 7.72 -0.13 -1.10
CA SER A 55 8.84 -0.97 -1.57
C SER A 55 9.50 -1.79 -0.45
N ARG A 56 9.54 -1.24 0.77
CA ARG A 56 10.07 -1.90 1.97
C ARG A 56 9.19 -3.07 2.43
N TYR A 57 7.94 -3.12 1.99
CA TYR A 57 6.95 -4.11 2.41
C TYR A 57 6.65 -5.15 1.33
N LEU A 58 7.47 -5.23 0.26
CA LEU A 58 7.29 -6.20 -0.82
C LEU A 58 7.26 -7.65 -0.30
N GLY A 59 8.15 -7.99 0.63
CA GLY A 59 8.18 -9.32 1.25
C GLY A 59 7.12 -9.55 2.33
N LYS A 60 6.27 -8.55 2.63
CA LYS A 60 5.25 -8.57 3.67
C LYS A 60 3.85 -8.43 3.07
N ILE A 61 3.18 -7.29 3.22
CA ILE A 61 1.78 -7.10 2.79
C ILE A 61 1.56 -7.32 1.30
N TYR A 62 2.58 -7.11 0.47
CA TYR A 62 2.51 -7.36 -0.97
C TYR A 62 2.91 -8.79 -1.37
N ASN A 63 3.24 -9.64 -0.40
CA ASN A 63 3.49 -11.06 -0.56
C ASN A 63 2.27 -11.86 -0.07
N ASP A 64 1.64 -12.59 -0.97
CA ASP A 64 0.43 -13.36 -0.67
C ASP A 64 0.70 -14.49 0.33
N GLU A 65 1.86 -15.14 0.26
CA GLU A 65 2.21 -16.20 1.21
C GLU A 65 2.38 -15.64 2.62
N TRP A 66 3.04 -14.49 2.75
CA TRP A 66 3.13 -13.81 4.03
C TRP A 66 1.73 -13.42 4.55
N MET A 67 0.87 -12.86 3.69
CA MET A 67 -0.49 -12.47 4.07
C MET A 67 -1.35 -13.67 4.51
N LYS A 68 -1.20 -14.84 3.88
CA LYS A 68 -1.85 -16.09 4.31
C LYS A 68 -1.32 -16.57 5.67
N GLN A 69 0.00 -16.53 5.87
CA GLN A 69 0.63 -16.90 7.15
C GLN A 69 0.16 -16.01 8.30
N GLN A 70 -0.11 -14.73 8.05
CA GLN A 70 -0.70 -13.81 9.03
C GLN A 70 -2.23 -13.98 9.20
N GLY A 71 -2.87 -14.87 8.43
CA GLY A 71 -4.33 -15.04 8.45
C GLY A 71 -5.10 -13.86 7.83
N PHE A 72 -4.44 -13.00 7.03
CA PHE A 72 -5.05 -11.83 6.43
C PHE A 72 -5.79 -12.13 5.12
N LEU A 73 -5.38 -13.17 4.39
CA LEU A 73 -6.09 -13.70 3.22
C LEU A 73 -6.78 -15.01 3.58
N SER A 74 -8.06 -15.14 3.19
CA SER A 74 -8.80 -16.39 3.32
C SER A 74 -8.41 -17.37 2.21
N PRO A 75 -8.43 -18.70 2.44
CA PRO A 75 -8.17 -19.70 1.40
C PRO A 75 -9.09 -19.58 0.18
N HIS A 76 -10.27 -18.97 0.36
CA HIS A 76 -11.32 -18.83 -0.65
C HIS A 76 -11.61 -17.37 -1.07
N GLY A 77 -10.77 -16.40 -0.68
CA GLY A 77 -11.16 -14.98 -0.70
C GLY A 77 -10.09 -14.00 -1.18
N GLU A 78 -9.88 -14.01 -2.49
CA GLU A 78 -9.41 -12.98 -3.44
C GLU A 78 -8.58 -13.67 -4.53
N ALA A 79 -8.82 -13.33 -5.80
CA ALA A 79 -8.02 -13.86 -6.90
C ALA A 79 -6.53 -13.61 -6.59
N PRO A 80 -5.65 -14.63 -6.75
CA PRO A 80 -4.23 -14.51 -6.43
C PRO A 80 -3.68 -13.23 -7.02
N ASN A 81 -2.87 -12.50 -6.27
CA ASN A 81 -2.28 -11.26 -6.75
C ASN A 81 -1.55 -11.56 -8.08
N PRO A 82 -2.01 -11.03 -9.23
CA PRO A 82 -1.41 -11.34 -10.52
C PRO A 82 0.02 -10.78 -10.62
N TYR A 83 0.40 -9.92 -9.68
CA TYR A 83 1.72 -9.34 -9.54
C TYR A 83 2.41 -9.93 -8.31
N SER A 84 2.96 -11.13 -8.46
CA SER A 84 3.76 -11.76 -7.40
C SER A 84 4.91 -10.85 -6.94
N TYR A 85 5.48 -11.11 -5.76
CA TYR A 85 6.66 -10.41 -5.25
C TYR A 85 7.73 -10.18 -6.33
N HIS A 86 7.95 -11.15 -7.22
CA HIS A 86 8.92 -11.06 -8.29
C HIS A 86 8.55 -10.01 -9.35
N HIS A 87 7.27 -9.87 -9.68
CA HIS A 87 6.77 -8.83 -10.57
C HIS A 87 6.98 -7.44 -9.95
N LEU A 88 6.52 -7.24 -8.71
CA LEU A 88 6.66 -5.95 -8.03
C LEU A 88 8.14 -5.58 -7.80
N LYS A 89 9.01 -6.56 -7.52
CA LYS A 89 10.46 -6.36 -7.42
C LYS A 89 11.06 -5.90 -8.75
N ARG A 90 10.56 -6.42 -9.89
CA ARG A 90 10.98 -5.99 -11.23
C ARG A 90 10.53 -4.54 -11.51
N VAL A 91 9.27 -4.21 -11.22
CA VAL A 91 8.74 -2.84 -11.35
C VAL A 91 9.54 -1.88 -10.46
N TYR A 92 9.77 -2.24 -9.20
CA TYR A 92 10.56 -1.43 -8.27
C TYR A 92 12.00 -1.25 -8.75
N ARG A 93 12.62 -2.27 -9.33
CA ARG A 93 13.96 -2.17 -9.92
C ARG A 93 14.00 -1.16 -11.08
N VAL A 94 12.98 -1.15 -11.92
CA VAL A 94 12.84 -0.18 -13.02
C VAL A 94 12.61 1.21 -12.46
N TYR A 95 11.70 1.37 -11.50
CA TYR A 95 11.40 2.64 -10.84
C TYR A 95 12.65 3.22 -10.17
N ARG A 96 13.41 2.40 -9.42
CA ARG A 96 14.67 2.79 -8.78
C ARG A 96 15.75 3.18 -9.80
N ARG A 97 15.83 2.51 -10.94
CA ARG A 97 16.75 2.89 -12.03
C ARG A 97 16.37 4.24 -12.63
N LYS A 98 15.09 4.42 -12.96
CA LYS A 98 14.59 5.62 -13.65
C LYS A 98 14.57 6.84 -12.74
N TYR A 99 14.08 6.68 -11.51
CA TYR A 99 13.85 7.78 -10.58
C TYR A 99 14.84 7.84 -9.42
N GLY A 100 15.84 6.95 -9.36
CA GLY A 100 16.83 6.90 -8.27
C GLY A 100 17.65 8.17 -8.09
N ARG A 101 17.85 8.97 -9.14
CA ARG A 101 18.48 10.30 -9.03
C ARG A 101 17.59 11.30 -8.28
N TYR A 102 16.28 11.28 -8.51
CA TYR A 102 15.32 12.14 -7.80
C TYR A 102 15.16 11.69 -6.35
N LEU A 103 15.04 10.38 -6.11
CA LEU A 103 14.95 9.84 -4.74
C LEU A 103 16.17 10.22 -3.89
N ARG A 104 17.38 10.21 -4.46
CA ARG A 104 18.58 10.68 -3.76
C ARG A 104 18.58 12.19 -3.50
N LYS A 105 18.04 12.99 -4.42
CA LYS A 105 17.91 14.44 -4.27
C LYS A 105 16.84 14.85 -3.25
N THR A 106 15.79 14.05 -3.09
CA THR A 106 14.69 14.31 -2.14
C THR A 106 14.98 13.77 -0.74
N LEU A 107 15.83 12.74 -0.60
CA LEU A 107 16.23 12.18 0.70
C LEU A 107 17.47 12.86 1.30
N LEU A 108 18.15 13.71 0.52
CA LEU A 108 19.12 14.68 1.01
C LEU A 108 18.37 15.99 1.22
N ILE A 109 17.71 16.09 2.37
CA ILE A 109 17.26 17.37 2.92
C ILE A 109 18.39 17.77 3.87
N ASP A 110 18.98 18.94 3.64
CA ASP A 110 19.90 19.61 4.59
C ASP A 110 19.20 19.85 5.94
#